data_AF-A0A962ZX76-F1
#
_entry.id   AF-A0A962ZX76-F1
#
_cell.length_a   1.000
_cell.length_b   1.000
_cell.length_c   1.000
_cell.angle_alpha   90.00
_cell.angle_beta   90.00
_cell.angle_gamma   90.00
#
_symmetry.space_group_name_H-M   'P 1'
#
loop_
_entity.id
_entity.type
_entity.pdbx_description
1 polymer ?
#
loop_
_entity_poly.entity_id
_entity_poly.type
_entity_poly.pdbx_seq_one_letter_code
_entity_poly.pdbx_strand_id
1 'polypeptide(L)' 'TAIAGIALPNEASVQLHERMGFRQVAHFAEVGWKHGKWVDVGYWQKMLNPTAAGGE' A
#
# COMPACT_ATOMS: atom_id res chain seq x y z
N THR A 1 -0.81 -12.71 0.95
CA THR A 1 -1.10 -11.27 1.12
C THR A 1 -0.21 -10.46 0.21
N ALA A 2 -0.72 -9.40 -0.39
CA ALA A 2 0.07 -8.37 -1.07
C ALA A 2 0.06 -7.07 -0.25
N ILE A 3 1.19 -6.35 -0.27
CA ILE A 3 1.40 -5.09 0.45
C ILE A 3 1.89 -4.05 -0.55
N ALA A 4 1.34 -2.84 -0.48
CA ALA A 4 1.76 -1.68 -1.25
C ALA A 4 2.18 -0.56 -0.31
N GLY A 5 3.42 -0.09 -0.43
CA GLY A 5 3.90 1.12 0.24
C GLY A 5 3.78 2.31 -0.71
N ILE A 6 3.15 3.39 -0.26
CA ILE A 6 2.91 4.59 -1.08
C ILE A 6 3.48 5.80 -0.33
N ALA A 7 4.45 6.48 -0.95
CA ALA A 7 4.90 7.80 -0.50
C ALA A 7 3.80 8.84 -0.77
N LEU A 8 3.47 9.64 0.24
CA LEU A 8 2.34 10.57 0.19
C LEU A 8 2.80 12.04 0.10
N PRO A 9 1.98 12.92 -0.52
CA PRO A 9 0.71 12.64 -1.19
C PRO A 9 0.88 12.00 -2.58
N ASN A 10 0.04 11.01 -2.92
CA ASN A 10 -0.01 10.39 -4.25
C ASN A 10 -1.41 9.80 -4.52
N GLU A 11 -2.37 10.68 -4.82
CA GLU A 11 -3.78 10.31 -5.00
C GLU A 11 -4.00 9.29 -6.13
N ALA A 12 -3.27 9.42 -7.24
CA ALA A 12 -3.38 8.49 -8.37
C ALA A 12 -3.02 7.05 -7.96
N SER A 13 -1.94 6.86 -7.20
CA SER A 13 -1.54 5.56 -6.70
C SER A 13 -2.55 5.03 -5.66
N VAL A 14 -3.03 5.88 -4.75
CA VAL A 14 -4.04 5.50 -3.75
C VAL A 14 -5.30 4.97 -4.44
N GLN A 15 -5.88 5.75 -5.36
CA GLN A 15 -7.08 5.33 -6.08
C GLN A 15 -6.87 4.05 -6.89
N LEU A 16 -5.70 3.88 -7.51
CA LEU A 16 -5.37 2.66 -8.23
C LEU A 16 -5.41 1.42 -7.32
N HIS A 17 -4.70 1.49 -6.18
CA HIS A 17 -4.63 0.37 -5.23
C HIS A 17 -5.99 0.08 -4.60
N GLU A 18 -6.76 1.10 -4.24
CA GLU A 18 -8.11 0.95 -3.68
C GLU A 18 -9.07 0.30 -4.68
N ARG A 19 -9.05 0.71 -5.95
CA ARG A 19 -9.83 0.06 -7.03
C ARG A 19 -9.43 -1.41 -7.25
N MET A 20 -8.17 -1.75 -7.01
CA MET A 20 -7.69 -3.14 -7.05
C MET A 20 -8.07 -3.95 -5.80
N GLY A 21 -8.77 -3.36 -4.83
CA GLY A 21 -9.24 -4.02 -3.62
C GLY A 21 -8.22 -4.05 -2.48
N PHE A 22 -7.19 -3.18 -2.53
CA PHE A 22 -6.36 -2.94 -1.37
C PHE A 22 -7.07 -1.99 -0.39
N ARG A 23 -6.71 -2.08 0.90
CA ARG A 23 -7.18 -1.18 1.96
C ARG A 23 -6.01 -0.61 2.73
N GLN A 24 -6.07 0.65 3.14
CA GLN A 24 -5.03 1.24 3.97
C GLN A 24 -5.02 0.55 5.34
N VAL A 25 -3.82 0.20 5.81
CA VAL A 25 -3.60 -0.50 7.08
C VAL A 25 -2.58 0.19 7.99
N ALA A 26 -1.77 1.11 7.46
CA ALA A 26 -0.89 1.95 8.26
C ALA A 26 -0.59 3.28 7.57
N HIS A 27 -0.17 4.26 8.37
CA HIS A 27 0.34 5.55 7.95
C HIS A 27 1.44 5.96 8.92
N PHE A 28 2.63 6.23 8.37
CA PHE A 28 3.76 6.78 9.10
C PHE A 28 3.98 8.21 8.64
N ALA A 29 3.81 9.16 9.57
CA ALA A 29 4.04 10.57 9.32
C ALA A 29 5.54 10.89 9.33
N GLU A 30 5.98 11.74 8.40
CA GLU A 30 7.34 12.30 8.31
C GLU A 30 8.46 11.24 8.41
N VAL A 31 8.23 10.05 7.86
CA VAL A 31 9.14 8.91 8.02
C VAL A 31 10.34 8.95 7.06
N GLY A 32 10.26 9.76 6.00
CA GLY A 32 11.35 9.96 5.04
C GLY A 32 11.65 11.43 4.78
N TRP A 33 12.91 11.75 4.48
CA TRP A 33 13.31 13.08 4.03
C TRP A 33 13.77 13.01 2.57
N LYS A 34 13.11 13.74 1.67
CA LYS A 34 13.43 13.74 0.24
C LYS A 34 13.07 15.07 -0.41
N HIS A 35 13.93 15.59 -1.28
CA HIS A 35 13.74 16.88 -1.98
C HIS A 35 13.45 18.04 -1.02
N GLY A 36 14.13 18.08 0.12
CA GLY A 36 14.01 19.16 1.10
C GLY A 36 12.68 19.19 1.87
N LYS A 37 11.95 18.07 1.91
CA LYS A 37 10.70 17.94 2.68
C LYS A 37 10.59 16.59 3.37
N TRP A 38 9.86 16.57 4.47
CA TRP A 38 9.38 15.34 5.09
C TRP A 38 8.32 14.69 4.21
N VAL A 39 8.30 13.36 4.22
CA VAL A 39 7.47 12.52 3.38
C VAL A 39 6.84 11.45 4.27
N ASP A 40 5.52 11.41 4.18
CA ASP A 40 4.71 10.37 4.80
C ASP A 40 4.73 9.11 3.93
N VAL A 41 4.57 7.95 4.56
CA VAL A 41 4.37 6.68 3.86
C VAL A 41 3.15 5.98 4.42
N GLY A 42 2.21 5.66 3.54
CA GLY A 42 1.08 4.79 3.87
C GLY A 42 1.32 3.37 3.35
N TYR A 43 0.75 2.39 4.04
CA TYR A 43 0.71 1.01 3.61
C TYR A 43 -0.71 0.56 3.35
N TRP A 44 -0.90 -0.09 2.21
CA TRP A 44 -2.13 -0.72 1.78
C TRP A 44 -1.94 -2.24 1.69
N GLN A 45 -2.96 -2.99 2.08
CA GLN A 45 -2.95 -4.45 2.10
C GLN A 45 -4.09 -5.02 1.27
N LYS A 46 -3.81 -6.08 0.52
CA LYS A 46 -4.81 -6.95 -0.10
C LYS A 46 -4.58 -8.40 0.33
N MET A 47 -5.61 -9.01 0.90
CA MET A 47 -5.60 -10.45 1.15
C MET A 47 -5.69 -11.16 -0.20
N LEU A 48 -4.70 -12.00 -0.49
CA LEU A 48 -4.73 -12.88 -1.66
C LEU A 48 -5.31 -14.20 -1.17
N ASN A 49 -6.27 -14.75 -1.91
CA ASN A 49 -6.69 -16.12 -1.65
C ASN A 49 -5.47 -17.03 -1.80
N PRO A 50 -5.22 -17.93 -0.85
CA PRO A 50 -4.35 -19.06 -1.15
C PRO A 50 -5.07 -19.85 -2.24
N THR A 51 -4.58 -19.81 -3.49
CA THR A 51 -4.98 -20.84 -4.45
C THR A 51 -4.54 -22.17 -3.87
N ALA A 52 -5.46 -23.13 -3.84
CA ALA A 52 -5.35 -24.42 -3.19
C ALA A 52 -4.00 -25.11 -3.49
N ALA A 53 -3.17 -25.28 -2.45
CA ALA A 53 -2.24 -26.39 -2.42
C ALA A 53 -3.08 -27.66 -2.19
N GLY A 54 -3.65 -28.19 -3.28
CA GLY A 54 -4.58 -29.31 -3.24
C GLY A 54 -5.25 -29.52 -4.59
N GLY A 55 -4.48 -30.04 -5.54
CA GLY A 55 -4.99 -30.76 -6.70
C GLY A 55 -4.25 -32.10 -6.72
N GLU A 56 -5.02 -33.18 -6.64
CA GLU A 56 -4.58 -34.58 -6.73
C GLU A 56 -3.72 -34.89 -7.96
#